data_AF-A0A087WSD3-F1
#
_entry.id   AF-A0A087WSD3-F1
#
_cell.length_a   1.000
_cell.length_b   1.000
_cell.length_c   1.000
_cell.angle_alpha   90.00
_cell.angle_beta   90.00
_cell.angle_gamma   90.00
#
_symmetry.space_group_name_H-M   'P 1'
#
loop_
_entity.id
_entity.type
_entity.pdbx_description
1 polymer ?
#
loop_
_entity_poly.entity_id
_entity_poly.type
_entity_poly.pdbx_seq_one_letter_code
_entity_poly.pdbx_strand_id
1 'polypeptide(L)'
;MQMAMNGRARKEAIQATARELLKFVNRSPSPFHVVAECRSRLLQAGFRELKETEGWDIVPENKVKRKSRRSQVGYHQVGVETYGGGIWSTWF
;
A
#
# COMPACT_ATOMS: atom_id res chain seq x y z
N MET A 1 -12.02 22.27 -33.93
CA MET A 1 -12.39 20.90 -33.53
C MET A 1 -11.26 20.27 -32.71
N GLN A 2 -10.98 20.77 -31.50
CA GLN A 2 -9.89 20.21 -30.65
C GLN A 2 -10.15 20.34 -29.13
N MET A 3 -11.11 21.16 -28.70
CA MET A 3 -11.36 21.42 -27.27
C MET A 3 -12.20 20.35 -26.54
N ALA A 4 -12.96 19.51 -27.26
CA ALA A 4 -13.79 18.46 -26.65
C ALA A 4 -12.99 17.21 -26.21
N MET A 5 -11.83 16.95 -26.82
CA MET A 5 -10.99 15.78 -26.52
C MET A 5 -10.33 15.85 -25.13
N ASN A 6 -10.10 17.06 -24.61
CA ASN A 6 -9.37 17.28 -23.36
C ASN A 6 -10.19 16.90 -22.11
N GLY A 7 -11.50 17.12 -22.14
CA GLY A 7 -12.40 16.79 -21.02
C GLY A 7 -12.60 15.29 -20.83
N ARG A 8 -12.70 14.54 -21.94
CA ARG A 8 -12.87 13.08 -21.91
C ARG A 8 -11.61 12.38 -21.38
N ALA A 9 -10.44 12.73 -21.93
CA ALA A 9 -9.16 12.18 -21.50
C ALA A 9 -8.89 12.43 -20.01
N ARG A 10 -9.21 13.64 -19.51
CA ARG A 10 -9.08 13.96 -18.08
C ARG A 10 -9.99 13.09 -17.21
N LYS A 11 -11.24 12.88 -17.61
CA LYS A 11 -12.19 12.03 -16.87
C LYS A 11 -11.71 10.58 -16.82
N GLU A 12 -11.20 10.07 -17.93
CA GLU A 12 -10.64 8.72 -18.03
C GLU A 12 -9.41 8.55 -17.13
N ALA A 13 -8.49 9.52 -17.11
CA ALA A 13 -7.34 9.51 -16.22
C ALA A 13 -7.74 9.51 -14.73
N ILE A 14 -8.73 10.33 -14.35
CA ILE A 14 -9.26 10.36 -12.98
C ILE A 14 -9.88 9.00 -12.60
N GLN A 15 -10.67 8.42 -13.51
CA GLN A 15 -11.30 7.12 -13.28
C GLN A 15 -10.26 5.99 -13.18
N ALA A 16 -9.20 6.03 -13.98
CA ALA A 16 -8.10 5.08 -13.89
C ALA A 16 -7.40 5.16 -12.52
N THR A 17 -7.04 6.37 -12.08
CA THR A 17 -6.42 6.59 -10.77
C THR A 17 -7.33 6.14 -9.62
N ALA A 18 -8.62 6.45 -9.67
CA ALA A 18 -9.58 6.01 -8.66
C ALA A 18 -9.70 4.48 -8.60
N ARG A 19 -9.74 3.80 -9.75
CA ARG A 19 -9.77 2.33 -9.81
C ARG A 19 -8.49 1.70 -9.24
N GLU A 20 -7.33 2.30 -9.50
CA GLU A 20 -6.08 1.83 -8.93
C GLU A 20 -6.01 2.03 -7.41
N LEU A 21 -6.59 3.11 -6.88
CA LEU A 21 -6.74 3.30 -5.44
C LEU A 21 -7.66 2.23 -4.82
N LEU A 22 -8.80 1.95 -5.44
CA LEU A 22 -9.72 0.90 -4.97
C LEU A 22 -9.03 -0.47 -4.94
N LYS A 23 -8.26 -0.81 -5.98
CA LYS A 23 -7.45 -2.04 -5.99
C LYS A 23 -6.44 -2.07 -4.85
N PHE A 24 -5.80 -0.94 -4.54
CA PHE A 24 -4.85 -0.84 -3.43
C PHE A 24 -5.51 -1.05 -2.07
N VAL A 25 -6.64 -0.37 -1.81
CA VAL A 25 -7.40 -0.49 -0.55
C VAL A 25 -7.91 -1.91 -0.36
N ASN A 26 -8.48 -2.52 -1.39
CA ASN A 26 -9.01 -3.89 -1.32
C ASN A 26 -7.91 -4.94 -1.06
N ARG A 27 -6.66 -4.68 -1.46
CA ARG A 27 -5.51 -5.56 -1.17
C ARG A 27 -4.87 -5.29 0.20
N SER A 28 -5.29 -4.24 0.90
CA SER A 28 -4.63 -3.73 2.09
C SER A 28 -5.55 -3.66 3.32
N PRO A 29 -6.14 -4.78 3.78
CA PRO A 29 -7.09 -4.78 4.89
C PRO A 29 -6.48 -4.47 6.26
N SER A 30 -5.15 -4.46 6.37
CA SER A 30 -4.45 -4.07 7.60
C SER A 30 -3.16 -3.30 7.29
N PRO A 31 -2.60 -2.55 8.27
CA PRO A 31 -1.35 -1.82 8.08
C PRO A 31 -0.19 -2.70 7.58
N PHE A 32 -0.16 -3.99 7.96
CA PHE A 32 0.85 -4.93 7.47
C PHE A 32 0.68 -5.25 5.98
N HIS A 33 -0.56 -5.41 5.50
CA HIS A 33 -0.85 -5.62 4.09
C HIS A 33 -0.55 -4.36 3.27
N VAL A 34 -0.81 -3.17 3.80
CA VAL A 34 -0.41 -1.89 3.18
C VAL A 34 1.10 -1.89 2.90
N VAL A 35 1.92 -2.25 3.90
CA VAL A 35 3.38 -2.31 3.74
C VAL A 35 3.79 -3.38 2.72
N ALA A 36 3.14 -4.54 2.72
CA ALA A 36 3.42 -5.61 1.76
C ALA A 36 3.09 -5.21 0.31
N GLU A 37 1.94 -4.57 0.07
CA GLU A 37 1.53 -4.07 -1.24
C GLU A 37 2.46 -2.95 -1.73
N CYS A 38 2.83 -2.00 -0.85
CA CYS A 38 3.82 -0.97 -1.15
C CYS A 38 5.17 -1.59 -1.54
N ARG A 39 5.66 -2.59 -0.79
CA ARG A 39 6.89 -3.31 -1.14
C ARG A 39 6.79 -3.95 -2.53
N SER A 40 5.69 -4.65 -2.81
CA SER A 40 5.48 -5.31 -4.11
C SER A 40 5.55 -4.31 -5.27
N ARG A 41 4.86 -3.17 -5.14
CA ARG A 41 4.87 -2.10 -6.16
C ARG A 41 6.26 -1.48 -6.35
N LEU A 42 7.00 -1.30 -5.26
CA LEU A 42 8.36 -0.79 -5.33
C LEU A 42 9.31 -1.77 -6.04
N LEU A 43 9.24 -3.07 -5.71
CA LEU A 43 10.02 -4.08 -6.41
C LEU A 43 9.69 -4.12 -7.91
N GLN A 44 8.41 -4.02 -8.28
CA GLN A 44 7.98 -3.96 -9.68
C GLN A 44 8.49 -2.70 -10.41
N ALA A 45 8.66 -1.59 -9.69
CA ALA A 45 9.25 -0.36 -10.23
C ALA A 45 10.78 -0.38 -10.29
N GLY A 46 11.42 -1.52 -9.97
CA GLY A 46 12.87 -1.70 -10.04
C GLY A 46 13.63 -1.27 -8.79
N PHE A 47 12.94 -0.99 -7.67
CA PHE A 47 13.63 -0.71 -6.41
C PHE A 47 14.25 -1.98 -5.82
N ARG A 48 15.45 -1.84 -5.25
CA ARG A 48 16.12 -2.91 -4.52
C ARG A 48 15.73 -2.86 -3.04
N GLU A 49 15.32 -4.00 -2.48
CA GLU A 49 15.09 -4.14 -1.05
C GLU A 49 16.44 -4.27 -0.32
N LEU A 50 16.61 -3.52 0.78
CA LEU A 50 17.78 -3.63 1.65
C LEU A 50 17.39 -4.23 3.00
N LYS A 51 18.27 -5.05 3.55
CA LYS A 51 18.13 -5.55 4.92
C LYS A 51 18.80 -4.58 5.88
N GLU A 52 18.14 -4.33 6.99
CA GLU A 52 18.65 -3.42 8.04
C GLU A 52 19.93 -3.92 8.71
N THR A 53 20.19 -5.22 8.63
CA THR A 53 21.32 -5.90 9.27
C THR A 53 22.58 -5.98 8.40
N GLU A 54 22.52 -5.50 7.15
CA GLU A 54 23.64 -5.55 6.20
C GLU A 54 24.22 -4.14 6.00
N GLY A 55 25.52 -4.03 5.69
CA GLY A 55 26.14 -2.75 5.33
C GLY A 55 25.57 -2.23 4.01
N TRP A 56 25.15 -0.97 3.96
CA TRP A 56 24.51 -0.39 2.78
C TRP A 56 25.54 0.34 1.91
N ASP A 57 25.80 -0.18 0.72
CA ASP A 57 26.50 0.55 -0.34
C ASP A 57 25.46 1.29 -1.21
N ILE A 58 25.17 2.54 -0.82
CA ILE A 58 24.15 3.39 -1.45
C ILE A 58 24.81 4.26 -2.51
N VAL A 59 24.66 3.84 -3.77
CA VAL A 59 24.98 4.65 -4.95
C VAL A 59 23.83 5.63 -5.25
N PRO A 60 24.07 6.87 -5.73
CA PRO A 60 23.06 7.96 -5.78
C PRO A 60 21.79 7.72 -6.61
N GLU A 61 21.64 6.57 -7.28
CA GLU A 61 20.47 6.25 -8.09
C GLU A 61 19.50 5.23 -7.46
N ASN A 62 19.81 4.67 -6.28
CA ASN A 62 19.00 3.63 -5.67
C ASN A 62 18.09 4.17 -4.54
N LYS A 63 16.76 4.15 -4.74
CA LYS A 63 15.80 4.46 -3.65
C LYS A 63 15.54 3.21 -2.81
N VAL A 64 15.55 3.38 -1.48
CA VAL A 64 15.67 2.30 -0.50
C VAL A 64 14.44 2.25 0.43
N LYS A 65 14.02 1.05 0.86
CA LYS A 65 13.02 0.84 1.94
C LYS A 65 13.45 -0.22 2.96
N ARG A 66 13.09 0.03 4.23
CA ARG A 66 13.36 -0.75 5.46
C ARG A 66 12.26 -1.79 5.78
N LYS A 67 12.55 -2.80 6.62
CA LYS A 67 11.59 -3.86 7.06
C LYS A 67 11.93 -4.47 8.43
N SER A 68 10.88 -4.78 9.20
CA SER A 68 10.90 -5.58 10.45
C SER A 68 10.16 -6.95 10.32
N ARG A 69 10.52 -7.94 11.14
CA ARG A 69 10.13 -9.38 11.09
C ARG A 69 8.84 -9.68 11.91
N ARG A 70 8.02 -10.68 11.51
CA ARG A 70 6.88 -11.18 12.34
C ARG A 70 6.44 -12.64 12.03
N SER A 71 5.94 -13.36 13.04
CA SER A 71 5.32 -14.71 13.01
C SER A 71 4.23 -14.86 14.09
N GLN A 72 3.23 -15.75 13.94
CA GLN A 72 2.41 -16.33 15.05
C GLN A 72 1.53 -17.55 14.63
N VAL A 73 1.17 -18.42 15.59
CA VAL A 73 0.35 -19.68 15.47
C VAL A 73 -0.75 -19.73 16.56
N GLY A 74 -1.95 -20.27 16.25
CA GLY A 74 -2.98 -20.75 17.20
C GLY A 74 -4.37 -20.07 17.12
N TYR A 75 -5.48 -20.80 17.35
CA TYR A 75 -6.88 -20.29 17.33
C TYR A 75 -7.43 -19.95 18.73
N HIS A 76 -8.13 -18.81 18.90
CA HIS A 76 -8.79 -18.38 20.15
C HIS A 76 -10.08 -17.55 19.89
N GLN A 77 -11.01 -17.52 20.87
CA GLN A 77 -12.12 -16.56 20.91
C GLN A 77 -11.60 -15.13 20.76
N VAL A 78 -12.24 -14.32 19.91
CA VAL A 78 -11.72 -13.01 19.51
C VAL A 78 -12.43 -11.91 20.31
N GLY A 79 -11.82 -11.49 21.41
CA GLY A 79 -12.03 -10.14 21.93
C GLY A 79 -11.36 -9.15 20.98
N VAL A 80 -12.11 -8.18 20.45
CA VAL A 80 -11.53 -7.12 19.60
C VAL A 80 -11.20 -5.90 20.48
N GLU A 81 -9.99 -5.38 20.35
CA GLU A 81 -9.61 -4.11 20.96
C GLU A 81 -9.85 -2.97 19.96
N THR A 82 -10.48 -1.89 20.43
CA THR A 82 -10.66 -0.69 19.63
C THR A 82 -9.30 -0.03 19.40
N TYR A 83 -8.89 0.08 18.13
CA TYR A 83 -7.68 0.82 17.75
C TYR A 83 -8.06 2.16 17.10
N GLY A 84 -7.61 3.27 17.70
CA GLY A 84 -7.93 4.62 17.23
C GLY A 84 -9.31 5.12 17.65
N GLY A 85 -9.79 6.19 17.01
CA GLY A 85 -11.08 6.85 17.28
C GLY A 85 -12.13 6.60 16.20
N GLY A 86 -12.40 5.34 15.86
CA GLY A 86 -13.36 4.98 14.82
C GLY A 86 -14.81 5.30 15.20
N ILE A 87 -15.68 5.46 14.19
CA ILE A 87 -17.13 5.54 14.41
C ILE A 87 -17.65 4.12 14.62
N TRP A 88 -17.70 3.66 15.87
CA TRP A 88 -17.98 2.26 16.20
C TRP A 88 -19.37 1.77 15.77
N SER A 89 -20.35 2.67 15.61
CA SER A 89 -21.70 2.32 15.15
C SER A 89 -21.73 1.80 13.70
N THR A 90 -20.72 2.07 12.87
CA THR A 90 -20.67 1.55 11.49
C THR A 90 -20.15 0.11 11.41
N TRP A 91 -19.77 -0.50 12.54
CA TRP A 91 -19.26 -1.87 12.62
C TRP A 91 -20.33 -2.89 13.02
N PHE A 92 -21.57 -2.43 13.26
CA PHE A 92 -22.75 -3.22 13.57
C PHE A 92 -23.79 -3.12 12.44
#